data_AF-A0A966XEN9-F1
#
_entry.id   AF-A0A966XEN9-F1
#
_cell.length_a   1.000
_cell.length_b   1.000
_cell.length_c   1.000
_cell.angle_alpha   90.00
_cell.angle_beta   90.00
_cell.angle_gamma   90.00
#
_symmetry.space_group_name_H-M   'P 1'
#
loop_
_entity.id
_entity.type
_entity.pdbx_description
1 polymer ?
#
loop_
_entity_poly.entity_id
_entity_poly.type
_entity_poly.pdbx_seq_one_letter_code
_entity_poly.pdbx_strand_id
1 'polypeptide(L)'
;MSRHLITSFQKAAHEHCGLPLIGARGKAVEIDLPDLSNMLAEQRLLGVLEGRQMPAGFVALNGALLSSIVEYQTMGRLIDRDQKNHRVTMTEAALVAPLIDSKIQKTAASYDLSANGLSLGAYHFAKTALDQQELFTMLDSQRFVFFKMYFN
;
A
#
# COMPACT_ATOMS: atom_id res chain seq x y z
N MET A 1 -1.64 -18.87 -2.92
CA MET A 1 -1.79 -17.63 -2.12
C MET A 1 -1.19 -16.39 -2.80
N SER A 2 0.10 -16.37 -3.14
CA SER A 2 0.77 -15.20 -3.74
C SER A 2 0.13 -14.67 -5.03
N ARG A 3 -0.41 -15.56 -5.88
CA ARG A 3 -0.98 -15.22 -7.19
C ARG A 3 -2.20 -14.29 -7.13
N HIS A 4 -3.07 -14.42 -6.14
CA HIS A 4 -4.26 -13.56 -6.02
C HIS A 4 -3.88 -12.14 -5.58
N LEU A 5 -2.90 -12.02 -4.67
CA LEU A 5 -2.31 -10.72 -4.28
C LEU A 5 -1.69 -10.01 -5.47
N ILE A 6 -0.99 -10.71 -6.35
CA ILE A 6 -0.41 -10.13 -7.55
C ILE A 6 -1.50 -9.68 -8.51
N THR A 7 -2.46 -10.57 -8.78
CA THR A 7 -3.54 -10.32 -9.75
C THR A 7 -4.42 -9.15 -9.33
N SER A 8 -4.75 -9.01 -8.05
CA SER A 8 -5.53 -7.87 -7.57
C SER A 8 -4.77 -6.54 -7.67
N PHE A 9 -3.43 -6.56 -7.60
CA PHE A 9 -2.62 -5.34 -7.79
C PHE A 9 -2.52 -4.96 -9.26
N GLN A 10 -2.25 -5.94 -10.13
CA GLN A 10 -2.24 -5.75 -11.57
C GLN A 10 -3.55 -5.14 -12.07
N LYS A 11 -4.70 -5.63 -11.58
CA LYS A 11 -6.01 -5.07 -11.93
C LYS A 11 -6.19 -3.64 -11.42
N ALA A 12 -5.89 -3.38 -10.15
CA ALA A 12 -6.01 -2.03 -9.57
C ALA A 12 -5.10 -1.02 -10.30
N ALA A 13 -3.85 -1.40 -10.59
CA ALA A 13 -2.91 -0.56 -11.31
C ALA A 13 -3.31 -0.33 -12.77
N HIS A 14 -3.88 -1.33 -13.43
CA HIS A 14 -4.41 -1.14 -14.77
C HIS A 14 -5.62 -0.20 -14.77
N GLU A 15 -6.56 -0.36 -13.84
CA GLU A 15 -7.77 0.47 -13.76
C GLU A 15 -7.49 1.92 -13.36
N HIS A 16 -6.62 2.15 -12.38
CA HIS A 16 -6.39 3.50 -11.83
C HIS A 16 -5.14 4.19 -12.36
N CYS A 17 -4.24 3.43 -12.98
CA CYS A 17 -3.00 3.97 -13.49
C CYS A 17 -2.73 3.58 -14.94
N GLY A 18 -3.55 2.74 -15.60
CA GLY A 18 -3.23 2.25 -16.96
C GLY A 18 -1.97 1.39 -17.04
N LEU A 19 -1.37 1.00 -15.90
CA LEU A 19 -0.06 0.37 -15.83
C LEU A 19 -0.18 -1.16 -15.78
N PRO A 20 0.33 -1.90 -16.79
CA PRO A 20 0.48 -3.35 -16.69
C PRO A 20 1.66 -3.66 -15.77
N LEU A 21 1.38 -4.09 -14.54
CA LEU A 21 2.43 -4.56 -13.63
C LEU A 21 2.87 -5.97 -14.03
N ILE A 22 4.18 -6.18 -14.22
CA ILE A 22 4.76 -7.47 -14.60
C ILE A 22 5.73 -7.92 -13.50
N GLY A 23 5.86 -9.23 -13.27
CA GLY A 23 6.89 -9.78 -12.38
C GLY A 23 6.65 -9.60 -10.87
N ALA A 24 5.45 -9.19 -10.46
CA ALA A 24 5.17 -8.97 -9.03
C ALA A 24 5.11 -10.29 -8.25
N ARG A 25 5.55 -10.28 -6.99
CA ARG A 25 5.38 -11.37 -6.00
C ARG A 25 4.63 -10.86 -4.79
N GLY A 26 3.72 -11.65 -4.22
CA GLY A 26 2.94 -11.27 -3.04
C GLY A 26 3.02 -12.30 -1.91
N LYS A 27 3.11 -11.88 -0.65
CA LYS A 27 2.99 -12.78 0.52
C LYS A 27 2.16 -12.10 1.62
N ALA A 28 1.27 -12.85 2.26
CA ALA A 28 0.65 -12.47 3.52
C ALA A 28 1.49 -13.05 4.67
N VAL A 29 1.85 -12.22 5.64
CA VAL A 29 2.60 -12.61 6.84
C VAL A 29 1.99 -11.93 8.05
N GLU A 30 1.97 -12.62 9.19
CA GLU A 30 1.79 -11.95 10.47
C GLU A 30 3.12 -11.32 10.88
N ILE A 31 3.07 -10.09 11.37
CA ILE A 31 4.25 -9.34 11.80
C ILE A 31 3.92 -8.53 13.05
N ASP A 32 4.90 -8.42 13.95
CA ASP A 32 4.82 -7.54 15.10
C ASP A 32 5.38 -6.14 14.80
N LEU A 33 5.14 -5.20 15.71
CA LEU A 33 5.55 -3.80 15.52
C LEU A 33 7.09 -3.62 15.38
N PRO A 34 7.95 -4.30 16.16
CA PRO A 34 9.41 -4.24 15.97
C PRO A 34 9.87 -4.67 14.57
N ASP A 35 9.41 -5.83 14.08
CA ASP A 35 9.79 -6.31 12.76
C ASP A 35 9.22 -5.41 11.64
N LEU A 36 8.03 -4.86 11.86
CA LEU A 36 7.42 -3.90 10.95
C LEU A 36 8.27 -2.63 10.79
N SER A 37 8.85 -2.11 11.87
CA SER A 37 9.73 -0.93 11.83
C SER A 37 10.89 -1.07 10.85
N ASN A 38 11.58 -2.21 10.90
CA ASN A 38 12.68 -2.50 9.98
C ASN A 38 12.21 -2.52 8.52
N MET A 39 11.01 -3.03 8.26
CA MET A 39 10.46 -3.13 6.91
C MET A 39 10.01 -1.79 6.35
N LEU A 40 9.60 -0.86 7.22
CA LEU A 40 9.14 0.46 6.84
C LEU A 40 10.30 1.45 6.57
N ALA A 41 11.54 1.12 6.96
CA ALA A 41 12.66 2.07 6.94
C ALA A 41 13.00 2.62 5.54
N GLU A 42 12.79 1.79 4.52
CA GLU A 42 13.05 2.15 3.12
C GLU A 42 11.80 2.67 2.39
N GLN A 43 10.64 2.69 3.07
CA GLN A 43 9.40 3.16 2.47
C GLN A 43 9.35 4.69 2.48
N ARG A 44 8.52 5.27 1.62
CA ARG A 44 8.40 6.74 1.46
C ARG A 44 7.01 7.24 1.72
N LEU A 45 6.01 6.58 1.13
CA LEU A 45 4.64 6.80 1.55
C LEU A 45 4.37 5.89 2.74
N LEU A 46 4.00 6.50 3.85
CA LEU A 46 3.43 5.84 5.02
C LEU A 46 2.02 6.39 5.17
N GLY A 47 1.03 5.51 5.31
CA GLY A 47 -0.35 5.93 5.45
C GLY A 47 -1.16 5.01 6.36
N VAL A 48 -2.20 5.58 6.93
CA VAL A 48 -3.16 4.89 7.80
C VAL A 48 -4.35 4.46 6.96
N LEU A 49 -4.81 3.23 7.23
CA LEU A 49 -6.06 2.70 6.71
C LEU A 49 -7.09 2.70 7.83
N GLU A 50 -8.26 3.25 7.58
CA GLU A 50 -9.37 3.27 8.53
C GLU A 50 -10.55 2.47 8.00
N GLY A 51 -11.33 1.89 8.91
CA GLY A 51 -12.55 1.16 8.58
C GLY A 51 -13.52 1.23 9.74
N ARG A 52 -14.82 1.23 9.44
CA ARG A 52 -15.85 1.30 10.48
C ARG A 52 -15.74 0.07 11.40
N GLN A 53 -15.56 0.32 12.70
CA GLN A 53 -15.36 -0.72 13.73
C GLN A 53 -14.14 -1.63 13.48
N MET A 54 -13.19 -1.20 12.65
CA MET A 54 -11.95 -1.91 12.41
C MET A 54 -10.81 -1.20 13.15
N PRO A 55 -9.83 -1.93 13.71
CA PRO A 55 -8.61 -1.31 14.20
C PRO A 55 -7.85 -0.65 13.04
N ALA A 56 -7.13 0.44 13.31
CA ALA A 56 -6.34 1.13 12.30
C ALA A 56 -5.33 0.18 11.62
N GLY A 57 -5.31 0.19 10.30
CA GLY A 57 -4.32 -0.50 9.46
C GLY A 57 -3.32 0.48 8.89
N PHE A 58 -2.40 -0.01 8.06
CA PHE A 58 -1.43 0.83 7.38
C PHE A 58 -1.19 0.40 5.94
N VAL A 59 -0.64 1.32 5.16
CA VAL A 59 -0.07 1.08 3.84
C VAL A 59 1.30 1.73 3.77
N ALA A 60 2.21 1.09 3.05
CA ALA A 60 3.52 1.66 2.77
C ALA A 60 3.91 1.40 1.31
N LEU A 61 4.50 2.40 0.66
CA LEU A 61 5.03 2.28 -0.70
C LEU A 61 6.45 2.82 -0.74
N ASN A 62 7.31 2.15 -1.51
CA ASN A 62 8.66 2.65 -1.74
C ASN A 62 8.59 3.88 -2.66
N GLY A 63 9.61 4.75 -2.57
CA GLY A 63 9.66 5.97 -3.37
C GLY A 63 9.59 5.68 -4.86
N ALA A 64 10.23 4.58 -5.29
CA ALA A 64 10.28 4.19 -6.69
C ALA A 64 8.91 3.96 -7.32
N LEU A 65 8.12 3.09 -6.69
CA LEU A 65 6.78 2.77 -7.16
C LEU A 65 5.88 4.00 -7.11
N LEU A 66 5.98 4.80 -6.03
CA LEU A 66 5.22 6.02 -5.88
C LEU A 66 5.52 7.00 -7.02
N SER A 67 6.80 7.32 -7.26
CA SER A 67 7.21 8.24 -8.31
C SER A 67 6.78 7.74 -9.68
N SER A 68 6.91 6.43 -9.96
CA SER A 68 6.43 5.86 -11.23
C SER A 68 4.92 5.97 -11.40
N ILE A 69 4.13 5.75 -10.35
CA ILE A 69 2.66 5.91 -10.43
C ILE A 69 2.30 7.37 -10.68
N VAL A 70 2.86 8.30 -9.89
CA VAL A 70 2.60 9.74 -10.02
C VAL A 70 3.00 10.24 -11.39
N GLU A 71 4.18 9.86 -11.87
CA GLU A 71 4.69 10.26 -13.16
C GLU A 71 3.81 9.75 -14.30
N TYR A 72 3.41 8.48 -14.27
CA TYR A 72 2.53 7.96 -15.29
C TYR A 72 1.14 8.60 -15.26
N GLN A 73 0.58 8.84 -14.08
CA GLN A 73 -0.73 9.51 -13.96
C GLN A 73 -0.70 10.96 -14.44
N THR A 74 0.43 11.65 -14.29
CA THR A 74 0.56 13.07 -14.66
C THR A 74 1.07 13.29 -16.08
N MET A 75 1.94 12.40 -16.58
CA MET A 75 2.62 12.54 -17.87
C MET A 75 2.20 11.49 -18.92
N GLY A 76 1.49 10.43 -18.53
CA GLY A 76 1.07 9.33 -19.40
C GLY A 76 2.21 8.40 -19.87
N ARG A 77 3.43 8.60 -19.35
CA ARG A 77 4.62 7.80 -19.67
C ARG A 77 5.60 7.80 -18.52
N LEU A 78 6.46 6.79 -18.48
CA LEU A 78 7.62 6.75 -17.59
C LEU A 78 8.84 7.26 -18.34
N ILE A 79 9.59 8.15 -17.71
CA ILE A 79 10.86 8.69 -18.13
C ILE A 79 11.92 8.03 -17.24
N ASP A 80 12.93 7.46 -17.89
CA ASP A 80 14.06 6.89 -17.18
C ASP A 80 14.90 8.02 -16.58
N ARG A 81 14.73 8.25 -15.28
CA ARG A 81 15.45 9.26 -14.50
C ARG A 81 15.74 8.71 -13.12
N ASP A 82 16.89 9.09 -12.61
CA ASP A 82 17.30 8.71 -11.25
C ASP A 82 16.25 9.21 -10.27
N GLN A 83 15.62 8.28 -9.57
CA GLN A 83 14.48 8.58 -8.72
C GLN A 83 14.99 9.33 -7.50
N LYS A 84 14.73 10.64 -7.49
CA LYS A 84 15.17 11.50 -6.39
C LYS A 84 14.49 11.02 -5.12
N ASN A 85 15.31 10.81 -4.10
CA ASN A 85 14.85 10.52 -2.76
C ASN A 85 14.20 11.79 -2.17
N HIS A 86 12.93 12.04 -2.48
CA HIS A 86 12.18 13.21 -2.01
C HIS A 86 11.07 12.81 -1.04
N ARG A 87 10.65 13.78 -0.23
CA ARG A 87 9.50 13.62 0.66
C ARG A 87 8.21 13.53 -0.16
N VAL A 88 7.31 12.64 0.24
CA VAL A 88 5.99 12.51 -0.36
C VAL A 88 5.16 13.76 -0.06
N THR A 89 4.57 14.32 -1.11
CA THR A 89 3.67 15.48 -1.00
C THR A 89 2.22 15.04 -0.84
N MET A 90 1.37 15.95 -0.34
CA MET A 90 -0.08 15.70 -0.23
C MET A 90 -0.71 15.37 -1.59
N THR A 91 -0.25 16.03 -2.66
CA THR A 91 -0.74 15.78 -4.03
C THR A 91 -0.40 14.36 -4.48
N GLU A 92 0.82 13.90 -4.25
CA GLU A 92 1.24 12.54 -4.61
C GLU A 92 0.45 11.48 -3.83
N ALA A 93 0.18 11.72 -2.54
CA ALA A 93 -0.65 10.85 -1.74
C ALA A 93 -2.10 10.77 -2.26
N ALA A 94 -2.69 11.92 -2.64
CA ALA A 94 -4.03 11.98 -3.21
C ALA A 94 -4.13 11.25 -4.55
N LEU A 95 -3.08 11.29 -5.37
CA LEU A 95 -2.99 10.59 -6.65
C LEU A 95 -2.98 9.06 -6.51
N VAL A 96 -2.33 8.55 -5.45
CA VAL A 96 -2.25 7.09 -5.24
C VAL A 96 -3.35 6.52 -4.34
N ALA A 97 -4.08 7.34 -3.59
CA ALA A 97 -5.14 6.87 -2.69
C ALA A 97 -6.20 5.99 -3.41
N PRO A 98 -6.74 6.36 -4.59
CA PRO A 98 -7.71 5.52 -5.30
C PRO A 98 -7.15 4.15 -5.72
N LEU A 99 -5.85 4.11 -6.07
CA LEU A 99 -5.16 2.84 -6.37
C LEU A 99 -5.09 1.95 -5.13
N ILE A 100 -4.74 2.52 -3.97
CA ILE A 100 -4.67 1.82 -2.69
C ILE A 100 -6.04 1.26 -2.31
N ASP A 101 -7.09 2.06 -2.39
CA ASP A 101 -8.46 1.63 -2.07
C ASP A 101 -8.94 0.51 -3.00
N SER A 102 -8.76 0.69 -4.30
CA SER A 102 -9.11 -0.33 -5.29
C SER A 102 -8.36 -1.65 -5.06
N LYS A 103 -7.08 -1.54 -4.69
CA LYS A 103 -6.26 -2.69 -4.32
C LYS A 103 -6.81 -3.41 -3.09
N ILE A 104 -7.21 -2.69 -2.05
CA ILE A 104 -7.82 -3.25 -0.84
C ILE A 104 -9.10 -4.02 -1.22
N GLN A 105 -10.02 -3.37 -1.97
CA GLN A 105 -11.28 -3.98 -2.39
C GLN A 105 -11.08 -5.27 -3.19
N LYS A 106 -10.18 -5.26 -4.17
CA LYS A 106 -9.90 -6.45 -5.00
C LYS A 106 -9.20 -7.55 -4.21
N THR A 107 -8.44 -7.21 -3.18
CA THR A 107 -7.79 -8.21 -2.31
C THR A 107 -8.80 -8.83 -1.36
N ALA A 108 -9.73 -8.05 -0.82
CA ALA A 108 -10.82 -8.53 0.03
C ALA A 108 -11.69 -9.58 -0.68
N ALA A 109 -11.91 -9.43 -2.00
CA ALA A 109 -12.64 -10.42 -2.79
C ALA A 109 -11.95 -11.80 -2.91
N SER A 110 -10.67 -11.90 -2.56
CA SER A 110 -9.88 -13.14 -2.65
C SER A 110 -9.24 -13.55 -1.33
N TYR A 111 -9.44 -12.77 -0.27
CA TYR A 111 -8.79 -12.99 1.02
C TYR A 111 -9.77 -12.71 2.16
N ASP A 112 -10.20 -13.78 2.82
CA ASP A 112 -11.10 -13.70 3.96
C ASP A 112 -10.28 -13.58 5.26
N LEU A 113 -10.51 -12.50 5.99
CA LEU A 113 -9.93 -12.23 7.31
C LEU A 113 -10.96 -12.34 8.44
N SER A 114 -12.17 -12.85 8.16
CA SER A 114 -13.25 -12.97 9.14
C SER A 114 -12.85 -13.81 10.36
N ALA A 115 -11.98 -14.82 10.17
CA ALA A 115 -11.41 -15.62 11.26
C ALA A 115 -10.58 -14.79 12.26
N ASN A 116 -10.00 -13.66 11.81
CA ASN A 116 -9.29 -12.69 12.62
C ASN A 116 -10.20 -11.55 13.12
N GLY A 117 -11.50 -11.61 12.85
CA GLY A 117 -12.47 -10.54 13.16
C GLY A 117 -12.32 -9.29 12.30
N LEU A 118 -11.60 -9.39 11.16
CA LEU A 118 -11.34 -8.24 10.29
C LEU A 118 -12.11 -8.37 8.98
N SER A 119 -12.56 -7.24 8.44
CA SER A 119 -13.11 -7.14 7.10
C SER A 119 -12.18 -6.29 6.25
N LEU A 120 -11.38 -6.93 5.39
CA LEU A 120 -10.40 -6.20 4.56
C LEU A 120 -11.08 -5.14 3.67
N GLY A 121 -12.26 -5.45 3.13
CA GLY A 121 -13.02 -4.54 2.27
C GLY A 121 -13.64 -3.35 3.01
N ALA A 122 -13.59 -3.32 4.35
CA ALA A 122 -14.04 -2.18 5.14
C ALA A 122 -12.98 -1.08 5.28
N TYR A 123 -11.73 -1.35 4.89
CA TYR A 123 -10.64 -0.40 4.95
C TYR A 123 -10.60 0.53 3.74
N HIS A 124 -10.22 1.79 3.99
CA HIS A 124 -9.88 2.78 2.98
C HIS A 124 -8.68 3.61 3.45
N PHE A 125 -7.98 4.22 2.51
CA PHE A 125 -6.89 5.15 2.77
C PHE A 125 -7.42 6.43 3.42
N ALA A 126 -6.97 6.71 4.65
CA ALA A 126 -7.45 7.86 5.41
C ALA A 126 -6.51 9.05 5.31
N LYS A 127 -5.23 8.84 5.64
CA LYS A 127 -4.22 9.92 5.73
C LYS A 127 -2.80 9.39 5.64
N THR A 128 -1.88 10.26 5.26
CA THR A 128 -0.43 10.00 5.34
C THR A 128 0.11 10.29 6.74
N ALA A 129 1.12 9.51 7.15
CA ALA A 129 2.02 9.85 8.24
C ALA A 129 3.31 10.47 7.68
N LEU A 130 3.89 11.41 8.42
CA LEU A 130 5.13 12.11 8.06
C LEU A 130 6.35 11.20 8.21
N ASP A 131 6.33 10.31 9.19
CA ASP A 131 7.38 9.34 9.48
C ASP A 131 6.82 8.10 10.21
N GLN A 132 7.70 7.15 10.55
CA GLN A 132 7.33 5.91 11.24
C GLN A 132 6.78 6.15 12.64
N GLN A 133 7.29 7.16 13.35
CA GLN A 133 6.89 7.42 14.73
C GLN A 133 5.45 7.95 14.76
N GLU A 134 5.12 8.84 13.84
CA GLU A 134 3.74 9.31 13.67
C GLU A 134 2.83 8.16 13.24
N LEU A 135 3.24 7.33 12.27
CA LEU A 135 2.46 6.16 11.86
C LEU A 135 2.15 5.25 13.05
N PHE A 136 3.15 4.89 13.85
CA PHE A 136 2.96 4.02 15.01
C PHE A 136 2.09 4.64 16.11
N THR A 137 2.09 5.96 16.23
CA THR A 137 1.18 6.66 17.16
C THR A 137 -0.28 6.61 16.68
N MET A 138 -0.50 6.51 15.37
CA MET A 138 -1.83 6.36 14.78
C MET A 138 -2.32 4.91 14.73
N LEU A 139 -1.47 3.92 15.00
CA LEU A 139 -1.81 2.51 15.03
C LEU A 139 -2.10 2.06 16.46
N ASP A 140 -3.31 1.56 16.71
CA ASP A 140 -3.70 1.06 18.04
C ASP A 140 -3.32 -0.42 18.28
N SER A 141 -2.72 -1.07 17.28
CA SER A 141 -2.41 -2.51 17.28
C SER A 141 -0.92 -2.79 17.34
N GLN A 142 -0.55 -3.93 17.94
CA GLN A 142 0.85 -4.40 18.00
C GLN A 142 1.16 -5.56 17.05
N ARG A 143 0.12 -6.14 16.41
CA ARG A 143 0.23 -7.24 15.46
C ARG A 143 -0.59 -6.92 14.22
N PHE A 144 -0.04 -7.26 13.06
CA PHE A 144 -0.66 -6.95 11.78
C PHE A 144 -0.63 -8.17 10.86
N VAL A 145 -1.70 -8.33 10.08
CA VAL A 145 -1.65 -9.14 8.86
C VAL A 145 -1.11 -8.24 7.76
N PHE A 146 0.10 -8.51 7.32
CA PHE A 146 0.84 -7.68 6.38
C PHE A 146 0.95 -8.34 5.02
N PHE A 147 0.58 -7.60 3.98
CA PHE A 147 0.66 -8.05 2.58
C PHE A 147 1.84 -7.38 1.90
N LYS A 148 2.96 -8.08 1.76
CA LYS A 148 4.11 -7.55 1.03
C LYS A 148 4.03 -7.85 -0.45
N MET A 149 4.32 -6.84 -1.27
CA MET A 149 4.51 -6.99 -2.70
C MET A 149 5.92 -6.59 -3.11
N TYR A 150 6.51 -7.38 -3.99
CA TYR A 150 7.85 -7.16 -4.54
C TYR A 150 7.74 -7.11 -6.06
N PHE A 151 8.50 -6.23 -6.69
CA PHE A 151 8.68 -6.17 -8.14
C PHE A 151 10.14 -6.53 -8.42
N ASN A 152 10.36 -7.32 -9.47
CA ASN A 152 11.70 -7.64 -9.95
C ASN A 152 12.30 -6.45 -10.71
#